data_AF-A0A2G1UHP4-F1
#
_entry.id   AF-A0A2G1UHP4-F1
#
_cell.length_a   1.000
_cell.length_b   1.000
_cell.length_c   1.000
_cell.angle_alpha   90.00
_cell.angle_beta   90.00
_cell.angle_gamma   90.00
#
_symmetry.space_group_name_H-M   'P 1'
#
loop_
_entity.id
_entity.type
_entity.pdbx_description
1 polymer ?
#
loop_
_entity_poly.entity_id
_entity_poly.type
_entity_poly.pdbx_seq_one_letter_code
_entity_poly.pdbx_strand_id
1 'polypeptide(L)'
;MGGNGIRVVLLVATPGTTWGGMEKHTAELATGLARRGHDVHVLGHPAYRNHFGPDIHYHPLPVQRSRHHPLLRRQLQRLLRSLRPDICHAQGNKAIRLLRRPAPGTGLVGTVHGIKRRHPGLTRLDRVIAISKPVLDSLSHPHKTLIHNGCMVAEPSGAAHANPQARGIHAIAVGRLEPVKGFDRLITAWSHLPADRRLTILGEGSERPRLEALISRLELGDRVRLAGLQHNVADWLQGADVCVISSLREGFSYVLIEALQAGCPVLATPIAGARELLPPEAIASAVDGEGLRNLLSRQLGALEALRQLEQPAMIRARTEFTIDRMVERTEQVYRQSLAERRAGVQPGKAAMIDLTALTPFASGANRHCFVHPDDPARCLKVIRPENIEARFRRQPAFKRLLGRQRLNDNLQEQRAYRQTAIQQLIAAGKEEIPWQHLPRFFGSRATSAGAANESELIRTAAGDIAPTLERYLARNGFDPDCRAAVERFCQWLGSTGILTRNLLPHNLVLSDRTGRPELHLVDGLGAPAIPDWLAAVPGYRQRYIDRKIRRFRKRIDWELSGRHGDWQDASRL
;
A
#
# COMPACT_ATOMS: atom_id res chain seq x y z
N MET A 1 -26.12 -3.90 -27.11
CA MET A 1 -25.20 -5.00 -27.51
C MET A 1 -23.98 -4.37 -28.16
N GLY A 2 -22.78 -4.62 -27.64
CA GLY A 2 -21.53 -4.04 -28.14
C GLY A 2 -20.50 -3.61 -27.08
N GLY A 3 -20.35 -4.34 -25.97
CA GLY A 3 -19.26 -4.13 -25.01
C GLY A 3 -18.17 -5.17 -25.23
N ASN A 4 -16.92 -4.73 -25.42
CA ASN A 4 -15.71 -5.57 -25.53
C ASN A 4 -15.46 -6.38 -24.24
N GLY A 5 -16.22 -7.46 -24.03
CA GLY A 5 -16.04 -8.36 -22.90
C GLY A 5 -14.66 -9.02 -22.93
N ILE A 6 -13.87 -8.84 -21.87
CA ILE A 6 -12.58 -9.51 -21.67
C ILE A 6 -12.85 -10.97 -21.31
N ARG A 7 -12.12 -11.92 -21.93
CA ARG A 7 -12.09 -13.31 -21.47
C ARG A 7 -11.14 -13.47 -20.30
N VAL A 8 -11.68 -13.73 -19.12
CA VAL A 8 -10.93 -13.82 -17.85
C VAL A 8 -10.91 -15.26 -17.35
N VAL A 9 -9.70 -15.79 -17.11
CA VAL A 9 -9.50 -17.07 -16.44
C VAL A 9 -9.01 -16.86 -15.02
N LEU A 10 -9.83 -17.21 -14.03
CA LEU A 10 -9.48 -17.20 -12.61
C LEU A 10 -8.96 -18.58 -12.18
N LEU A 11 -7.78 -18.64 -11.54
CA LEU A 11 -7.18 -19.88 -11.05
C LEU A 11 -7.17 -19.92 -9.51
N VAL A 12 -7.91 -20.86 -8.92
CA VAL A 12 -7.92 -21.15 -7.48
C VAL A 12 -7.26 -22.51 -7.26
N ALA A 13 -6.15 -22.54 -6.51
CA ALA A 13 -5.31 -23.73 -6.36
C ALA A 13 -5.31 -24.31 -4.93
N THR A 14 -6.47 -24.40 -4.29
CA THR A 14 -6.67 -25.01 -2.96
C THR A 14 -7.21 -26.43 -3.05
N PRO A 15 -6.97 -27.28 -2.02
CA PRO A 15 -7.20 -28.72 -2.12
C PRO A 15 -8.68 -29.16 -2.03
N GLY A 16 -9.65 -28.25 -2.01
CA GLY A 16 -11.07 -28.62 -1.98
C GLY A 16 -11.61 -28.99 -0.60
N THR A 17 -10.81 -28.88 0.45
CA THR A 17 -11.17 -29.35 1.81
C THR A 17 -11.94 -28.31 2.63
N THR A 18 -11.79 -27.02 2.29
CA THR A 18 -12.40 -25.91 3.02
C THR A 18 -12.84 -24.83 2.06
N TRP A 19 -13.93 -24.13 2.44
CA TRP A 19 -14.39 -22.90 1.81
C TRP A 19 -13.98 -21.72 2.70
N GLY A 20 -12.99 -20.96 2.24
CA GLY A 20 -12.42 -19.84 2.99
C GLY A 20 -12.63 -18.50 2.31
N GLY A 21 -12.02 -17.44 2.88
CA GLY A 21 -12.13 -16.08 2.35
C GLY A 21 -11.56 -15.90 0.94
N MET A 22 -10.56 -16.69 0.55
CA MET A 22 -9.99 -16.63 -0.80
C MET A 22 -10.93 -17.28 -1.84
N GLU A 23 -11.55 -18.40 -1.49
CA GLU A 23 -12.57 -19.07 -2.31
C GLU A 23 -13.79 -18.16 -2.46
N LYS A 24 -14.32 -17.61 -1.35
CA LYS A 24 -15.41 -16.61 -1.34
C LYS A 24 -15.08 -15.41 -2.22
N HIS A 25 -13.92 -14.77 -2.01
CA HIS A 25 -13.44 -13.66 -2.83
C HIS A 25 -13.44 -14.00 -4.34
N THR A 26 -13.00 -15.21 -4.69
CA THR A 26 -12.91 -15.60 -6.10
C THR A 26 -14.30 -15.77 -6.71
N ALA A 27 -15.25 -16.36 -5.97
CA ALA A 27 -16.63 -16.49 -6.42
C ALA A 27 -17.34 -15.13 -6.58
N GLU A 28 -17.15 -14.22 -5.62
CA GLU A 28 -17.68 -12.86 -5.66
C GLU A 28 -17.10 -12.06 -6.83
N LEU A 29 -15.78 -12.13 -7.03
CA LEU A 29 -15.12 -11.49 -8.17
C LEU A 29 -15.58 -12.08 -9.51
N ALA A 30 -15.70 -13.41 -9.62
CA ALA A 30 -16.17 -14.07 -10.83
C ALA A 30 -17.59 -13.63 -11.21
N THR A 31 -18.48 -13.60 -10.23
CA THR A 31 -19.88 -13.18 -10.39
C THR A 31 -19.95 -11.71 -10.80
N GLY A 32 -19.20 -10.83 -10.13
CA GLY A 32 -19.16 -9.41 -10.46
C GLY A 32 -18.60 -9.13 -11.86
N LEU A 33 -17.58 -9.87 -12.29
CA LEU A 33 -17.04 -9.75 -13.66
C LEU A 33 -18.05 -10.22 -14.71
N ALA A 34 -18.74 -11.35 -14.47
CA ALA A 34 -19.77 -11.86 -15.39
C ALA A 34 -20.94 -10.87 -15.53
N ARG A 35 -21.40 -10.29 -14.42
CA ARG A 35 -22.45 -9.23 -14.41
C ARG A 35 -22.07 -8.00 -15.22
N ARG A 36 -20.77 -7.69 -15.35
CA ARG A 36 -20.26 -6.59 -16.19
C ARG A 36 -20.04 -7.00 -17.66
N GLY A 37 -20.48 -8.18 -18.06
CA GLY A 37 -20.43 -8.66 -19.44
C GLY A 37 -19.10 -9.29 -19.87
N HIS A 38 -18.27 -9.72 -18.93
CA HIS A 38 -17.04 -10.46 -19.23
C HIS A 38 -17.30 -11.96 -19.40
N ASP A 39 -16.51 -12.62 -20.25
CA ASP A 39 -16.49 -14.07 -20.39
C ASP A 39 -15.60 -14.67 -19.30
N VAL A 40 -16.21 -15.26 -18.25
CA VAL A 40 -15.51 -15.67 -17.03
C VAL A 40 -15.39 -17.18 -16.94
N HIS A 41 -14.15 -17.66 -16.86
CA HIS A 41 -13.81 -19.04 -16.60
C HIS A 41 -13.14 -19.19 -15.24
N VAL A 42 -13.52 -20.20 -14.47
CA VAL A 42 -12.89 -20.54 -13.19
C VAL A 42 -12.27 -21.92 -13.26
N LEU A 43 -11.01 -22.02 -12.85
CA LEU A 43 -10.22 -23.24 -12.81
C LEU A 43 -9.91 -23.59 -11.35
N GLY A 44 -10.39 -24.74 -10.87
CA GLY A 44 -10.21 -25.13 -9.46
C GLY A 44 -10.60 -26.56 -9.13
N HIS A 45 -10.62 -26.89 -7.84
CA HIS A 45 -10.97 -28.23 -7.36
C HIS A 45 -12.47 -28.56 -7.64
N PRO A 46 -12.82 -29.77 -8.10
CA PRO A 46 -14.22 -30.13 -8.44
C PRO A 46 -15.27 -29.76 -7.39
N ALA A 47 -14.92 -29.89 -6.10
CA ALA A 47 -15.80 -29.57 -4.97
C ALA A 47 -16.31 -28.12 -4.97
N TYR A 48 -15.62 -27.19 -5.63
CA TYR A 48 -16.01 -25.78 -5.62
C TYR A 48 -17.04 -25.40 -6.69
N ARG A 49 -17.38 -26.30 -7.63
CA ARG A 49 -18.25 -26.01 -8.78
C ARG A 49 -19.56 -25.33 -8.37
N ASN A 50 -20.22 -25.84 -7.34
CA ASN A 50 -21.57 -25.41 -6.94
C ASN A 50 -21.59 -24.03 -6.26
N HIS A 51 -20.44 -23.42 -6.00
CA HIS A 51 -20.36 -22.06 -5.45
C HIS A 51 -20.30 -20.97 -6.53
N PHE A 52 -20.33 -21.35 -7.82
CA PHE A 52 -20.31 -20.41 -8.94
C PHE A 52 -21.66 -20.46 -9.66
N GLY A 53 -22.19 -19.29 -10.00
CA GLY A 53 -23.47 -19.15 -10.71
C GLY A 53 -23.42 -19.67 -12.16
N PRO A 54 -24.59 -19.75 -12.82
CA PRO A 54 -24.71 -20.32 -14.18
C PRO A 54 -23.94 -19.54 -15.25
N ASP A 55 -23.72 -18.24 -15.04
CA ASP A 55 -22.99 -17.36 -15.97
C ASP A 55 -21.46 -17.56 -15.94
N ILE A 56 -20.96 -18.52 -15.14
CA ILE A 56 -19.54 -18.78 -14.94
C ILE A 56 -19.18 -20.17 -15.46
N HIS A 57 -18.22 -20.22 -16.36
CA HIS A 57 -17.72 -21.47 -16.91
C HIS A 57 -16.71 -22.13 -15.97
N TYR A 58 -17.15 -23.16 -15.23
CA TYR A 58 -16.29 -23.86 -14.26
C TYR A 58 -15.57 -25.08 -14.86
N HIS A 59 -14.23 -25.09 -14.74
CA HIS A 59 -13.32 -26.12 -15.23
C HIS A 59 -12.59 -26.84 -14.08
N PRO A 60 -12.92 -28.11 -13.79
CA PRO A 60 -12.23 -28.87 -12.76
C PRO A 60 -10.77 -29.13 -13.11
N LEU A 61 -9.88 -28.96 -12.13
CA LEU A 61 -8.47 -29.29 -12.21
C LEU A 61 -8.01 -30.00 -10.92
N PRO A 62 -7.05 -30.95 -11.00
CA PRO A 62 -6.54 -31.67 -9.84
C PRO A 62 -5.54 -30.82 -9.03
N VAL A 63 -6.00 -29.64 -8.58
CA VAL A 63 -5.21 -28.64 -7.87
C VAL A 63 -4.81 -29.05 -6.45
N GLN A 64 -5.35 -30.14 -5.90
CA GLN A 64 -4.88 -30.78 -4.68
C GLN A 64 -3.44 -31.31 -4.84
N ARG A 65 -3.03 -31.67 -6.06
CA ARG A 65 -1.65 -32.13 -6.35
C ARG A 65 -0.60 -31.05 -6.06
N SER A 66 0.65 -31.48 -5.94
CA SER A 66 1.79 -30.57 -5.78
C SER A 66 1.88 -29.58 -6.95
N ARG A 67 2.30 -28.35 -6.66
CA ARG A 67 2.57 -27.31 -7.68
C ARG A 67 3.73 -27.66 -8.63
N HIS A 68 4.49 -28.71 -8.29
CA HIS A 68 5.56 -29.27 -9.10
C HIS A 68 5.11 -30.45 -9.96
N HIS A 69 3.86 -30.91 -9.81
CA HIS A 69 3.35 -32.07 -10.52
C HIS A 69 3.26 -31.80 -12.04
N PRO A 70 3.94 -32.60 -12.89
CA PRO A 70 4.06 -32.32 -14.32
C PRO A 70 2.72 -32.44 -15.07
N LEU A 71 1.90 -33.45 -14.75
CA LEU A 71 0.58 -33.60 -15.39
C LEU A 71 -0.37 -32.43 -15.09
N LEU A 72 -0.43 -31.95 -13.84
CA LEU A 72 -1.23 -30.78 -13.49
C LEU A 72 -0.79 -29.56 -14.31
N ARG A 73 0.52 -29.32 -14.45
CA ARG A 73 1.05 -28.22 -15.27
C ARG A 73 0.68 -28.37 -16.74
N ARG A 74 0.82 -29.58 -17.30
CA ARG A 74 0.45 -29.86 -18.71
C ARG A 74 -1.04 -29.67 -18.94
N GLN A 75 -1.90 -30.17 -18.04
CA GLN A 75 -3.35 -30.03 -18.13
C GLN A 75 -3.77 -28.56 -18.03
N LEU A 76 -3.26 -27.83 -17.03
CA LEU A 76 -3.49 -26.39 -16.90
C LEU A 76 -3.06 -25.64 -18.17
N GLN A 77 -1.87 -25.91 -18.69
CA GLN A 77 -1.35 -25.22 -19.86
C GLN A 77 -2.16 -25.52 -21.14
N ARG A 78 -2.60 -26.76 -21.33
CA ARG A 78 -3.47 -27.15 -22.46
C ARG A 78 -4.81 -26.42 -22.39
N LEU A 79 -5.42 -26.41 -21.21
CA LEU A 79 -6.70 -25.73 -20.99
C LEU A 79 -6.58 -24.21 -21.18
N LEU A 80 -5.53 -23.57 -20.65
CA LEU A 80 -5.30 -22.15 -20.88
C LEU A 80 -5.11 -21.81 -22.36
N ARG A 81 -4.46 -22.69 -23.14
CA ARG A 81 -4.31 -22.48 -24.59
C ARG A 81 -5.62 -22.67 -25.35
N SER A 82 -6.46 -23.63 -24.95
CA SER A 82 -7.75 -23.86 -25.61
C SER A 82 -8.74 -22.74 -25.32
N LEU A 83 -8.74 -22.20 -24.09
CA LEU A 83 -9.62 -21.10 -23.71
C LEU A 83 -9.22 -19.76 -24.36
N ARG A 84 -7.95 -19.59 -24.75
CA ARG A 84 -7.41 -18.34 -25.33
C ARG A 84 -7.79 -17.08 -24.50
N PRO A 85 -7.44 -17.03 -23.20
CA PRO A 85 -7.81 -15.91 -22.34
C PRO A 85 -7.05 -14.63 -22.68
N ASP A 86 -7.74 -13.50 -22.54
CA ASP A 86 -7.12 -12.18 -22.50
C ASP A 86 -6.40 -11.98 -21.17
N ILE A 87 -7.01 -12.39 -20.06
CA ILE A 87 -6.44 -12.29 -18.71
C ILE A 87 -6.40 -13.67 -18.05
N CYS A 88 -5.26 -14.03 -17.47
CA CYS A 88 -5.17 -15.07 -16.46
C CYS A 88 -4.90 -14.44 -15.09
N HIS A 89 -5.78 -14.69 -14.12
CA HIS A 89 -5.67 -14.17 -12.78
C HIS A 89 -5.52 -15.30 -11.74
N ALA A 90 -4.35 -15.37 -11.11
CA ALA A 90 -4.05 -16.35 -10.06
C ALA A 90 -4.47 -15.88 -8.66
N GLN A 91 -5.23 -16.72 -7.96
CA GLN A 91 -5.67 -16.47 -6.59
C GLN A 91 -4.74 -17.17 -5.58
N GLY A 92 -3.86 -16.38 -4.96
CA GLY A 92 -2.93 -16.84 -3.94
C GLY A 92 -1.64 -17.49 -4.46
N ASN A 93 -0.68 -17.69 -3.56
CA ASN A 93 0.70 -18.06 -3.90
C ASN A 93 0.85 -19.37 -4.69
N LYS A 94 0.01 -20.38 -4.43
CA LYS A 94 0.09 -21.66 -5.16
C LYS A 94 -0.36 -21.49 -6.61
N ALA A 95 -1.47 -20.78 -6.84
CA ALA A 95 -1.93 -20.43 -8.18
C ALA A 95 -0.90 -19.58 -8.92
N ILE A 96 -0.32 -18.56 -8.27
CA ILE A 96 0.72 -17.69 -8.86
C ILE A 96 1.93 -18.50 -9.37
N ARG A 97 2.36 -19.51 -8.62
CA ARG A 97 3.48 -20.38 -9.03
C ARG A 97 3.14 -21.31 -10.19
N LEU A 98 1.90 -21.78 -10.23
CA LEU A 98 1.37 -22.66 -11.28
C LEU A 98 1.15 -21.90 -12.58
N LEU A 99 0.68 -20.65 -12.50
CA LEU A 99 0.28 -19.87 -13.66
C LEU A 99 1.47 -19.57 -14.58
N ARG A 100 1.26 -19.78 -15.88
CA ARG A 100 2.20 -19.49 -16.98
C ARG A 100 1.42 -18.84 -18.11
N ARG A 101 2.07 -17.95 -18.85
CA ARG A 101 1.45 -17.21 -19.96
C ARG A 101 1.12 -18.19 -21.10
N PRO A 102 -0.16 -18.30 -21.54
CA PRO A 102 -0.53 -19.21 -22.62
C PRO A 102 -0.23 -18.68 -24.02
N ALA A 103 -0.33 -17.36 -24.22
CA ALA A 103 -0.02 -16.68 -25.47
C ALA A 103 0.60 -15.29 -25.17
N PRO A 104 1.42 -14.72 -26.07
CA PRO A 104 2.04 -13.41 -25.85
C PRO A 104 1.04 -12.31 -25.47
N GLY A 105 -0.15 -12.25 -26.07
CA GLY A 105 -1.14 -11.22 -25.76
C GLY A 105 -1.80 -11.34 -24.37
N THR A 106 -1.70 -12.49 -23.70
CA THR A 106 -2.41 -12.72 -22.43
C THR A 106 -1.76 -12.00 -21.26
N GLY A 107 -2.55 -11.18 -20.57
CA GLY A 107 -2.17 -10.52 -19.33
C GLY A 107 -2.15 -11.49 -18.13
N LEU A 108 -1.15 -11.33 -17.26
CA LEU A 108 -1.00 -12.14 -16.04
C LEU A 108 -1.17 -11.29 -14.79
N VAL A 109 -2.20 -11.60 -13.99
CA VAL A 109 -2.49 -10.92 -12.72
C VAL A 109 -2.44 -11.93 -11.58
N GLY A 110 -2.10 -11.49 -10.38
CA GLY A 110 -2.18 -12.32 -9.19
C GLY A 110 -2.60 -11.56 -7.94
N THR A 111 -3.57 -12.09 -7.20
CA THR A 111 -3.96 -11.57 -5.88
C THR A 111 -3.23 -12.32 -4.78
N VAL A 112 -2.65 -11.58 -3.84
CA VAL A 112 -2.01 -12.09 -2.63
C VAL A 112 -2.96 -11.88 -1.45
N HIS A 113 -3.43 -12.99 -0.87
CA HIS A 113 -4.44 -13.03 0.20
C HIS A 113 -3.89 -13.01 1.63
N GLY A 114 -2.56 -13.04 1.82
CA GLY A 114 -2.00 -13.11 3.17
C GLY A 114 -0.50 -12.88 3.22
N ILE A 115 -0.04 -12.49 4.41
CA ILE A 115 1.36 -12.13 4.67
C ILE A 115 2.21 -13.39 4.73
N LYS A 116 3.25 -13.47 3.91
CA LYS A 116 4.27 -14.52 3.99
C LYS A 116 5.66 -13.89 3.92
N ARG A 117 6.67 -14.57 4.48
CA ARG A 117 8.08 -14.14 4.40
C ARG A 117 8.54 -13.91 2.94
N ARG A 118 8.01 -14.68 1.98
CA ARG A 118 8.34 -14.59 0.56
C ARG A 118 7.12 -14.93 -0.31
N HIS A 119 7.05 -14.25 -1.46
CA HIS A 119 6.04 -14.48 -2.50
C HIS A 119 6.73 -14.87 -3.81
N PRO A 120 7.18 -16.13 -3.94
CA PRO A 120 7.93 -16.56 -5.12
C PRO A 120 7.04 -16.60 -6.36
N GLY A 121 7.57 -16.08 -7.47
CA GLY A 121 6.92 -16.13 -8.77
C GLY A 121 6.11 -14.90 -9.15
N LEU A 122 6.09 -13.86 -8.30
CA LEU A 122 5.46 -12.57 -8.61
C LEU A 122 6.12 -11.83 -9.77
N THR A 123 7.44 -11.94 -9.95
CA THR A 123 8.19 -11.24 -11.01
C THR A 123 7.78 -11.61 -12.44
N ARG A 124 6.99 -12.67 -12.61
CA ARG A 124 6.45 -13.11 -13.91
C ARG A 124 5.06 -12.57 -14.19
N LEU A 125 4.42 -11.97 -13.17
CA LEU A 125 3.12 -11.37 -13.31
C LEU A 125 3.28 -9.95 -13.85
N ASP A 126 2.25 -9.48 -14.52
CA ASP A 126 2.22 -8.13 -15.06
C ASP A 126 1.84 -7.16 -13.93
N ARG A 127 0.86 -7.58 -13.12
CA ARG A 127 0.34 -6.81 -12.00
C ARG A 127 0.03 -7.73 -10.82
N VAL A 128 0.20 -7.19 -9.62
CA VAL A 128 -0.06 -7.90 -8.36
C VAL A 128 -1.05 -7.12 -7.52
N ILE A 129 -2.13 -7.78 -7.11
CA ILE A 129 -3.13 -7.21 -6.22
C ILE A 129 -2.83 -7.67 -4.79
N ALA A 130 -2.84 -6.74 -3.84
CA ALA A 130 -2.78 -7.01 -2.41
C ALA A 130 -4.14 -6.69 -1.79
N ILE A 131 -4.63 -7.57 -0.91
CA ILE A 131 -5.95 -7.39 -0.28
C ILE A 131 -5.95 -6.48 0.95
N SER A 132 -4.77 -6.14 1.47
CA SER A 132 -4.62 -5.26 2.62
C SER A 132 -3.28 -4.54 2.59
N LYS A 133 -3.20 -3.40 3.30
CA LYS A 133 -1.98 -2.59 3.38
C LYS A 133 -0.76 -3.37 3.90
N PRO A 134 -0.85 -4.18 4.97
CA PRO A 134 0.26 -5.02 5.39
C PRO A 134 0.74 -6.02 4.33
N VAL A 135 -0.19 -6.56 3.52
CA VAL A 135 0.19 -7.40 2.39
C VAL A 135 0.90 -6.56 1.35
N LEU A 136 0.34 -5.42 0.94
CA LEU A 136 0.94 -4.52 -0.05
C LEU A 136 2.38 -4.14 0.32
N ASP A 137 2.60 -3.76 1.57
CA ASP A 137 3.90 -3.32 2.09
C ASP A 137 4.94 -4.45 2.06
N SER A 138 4.50 -5.71 2.24
CA SER A 138 5.37 -6.89 2.14
C SER A 138 5.79 -7.25 0.71
N LEU A 139 5.15 -6.71 -0.32
CA LEU A 139 5.42 -7.04 -1.72
C LEU A 139 6.50 -6.14 -2.32
N SER A 140 7.45 -6.72 -3.05
CA SER A 140 8.48 -5.99 -3.79
C SER A 140 8.15 -5.76 -5.28
N HIS A 141 6.95 -6.15 -5.72
CA HIS A 141 6.56 -6.05 -7.13
C HIS A 141 6.37 -4.58 -7.55
N PRO A 142 6.91 -4.13 -8.71
CA PRO A 142 6.83 -2.72 -9.13
C PRO A 142 5.40 -2.28 -9.43
N HIS A 143 4.58 -3.16 -10.03
CA HIS A 143 3.18 -2.88 -10.34
C HIS A 143 2.30 -3.62 -9.33
N LYS A 144 2.29 -3.11 -8.09
CA LYS A 144 1.41 -3.63 -7.01
C LYS A 144 0.29 -2.64 -6.72
N THR A 145 -0.91 -3.15 -6.49
CA THR A 145 -2.10 -2.33 -6.22
C THR A 145 -2.86 -2.89 -5.02
N LEU A 146 -3.28 -2.01 -4.11
CA LEU A 146 -4.16 -2.38 -3.01
C LEU A 146 -5.60 -2.40 -3.49
N ILE A 147 -6.25 -3.56 -3.45
CA ILE A 147 -7.69 -3.72 -3.70
C ILE A 147 -8.23 -4.61 -2.59
N HIS A 148 -9.01 -4.03 -1.69
CA HIS A 148 -9.65 -4.77 -0.60
C HIS A 148 -10.69 -5.76 -1.13
N ASN A 149 -11.01 -6.77 -0.33
CA ASN A 149 -12.12 -7.64 -0.66
C ASN A 149 -13.42 -6.84 -0.54
N GLY A 150 -14.29 -6.98 -1.53
CA GLY A 150 -15.64 -6.47 -1.47
C GLY A 150 -16.55 -7.39 -0.66
N CYS A 151 -17.50 -6.82 0.06
CA CYS A 151 -18.59 -7.55 0.71
C CYS A 151 -19.91 -7.23 0.00
N MET A 152 -20.85 -8.18 0.01
CA MET A 152 -22.23 -7.88 -0.40
C MET A 152 -22.77 -6.84 0.57
N VAL A 153 -23.33 -5.76 0.03
CA VAL A 153 -24.10 -4.83 0.83
C VAL A 153 -25.30 -5.63 1.36
N ALA A 154 -25.41 -5.70 2.68
CA ALA A 154 -26.52 -6.38 3.33
C ALA A 154 -27.83 -5.67 2.96
N GLU A 155 -28.67 -6.32 2.15
CA GLU A 155 -30.07 -5.92 2.03
C GLU A 155 -30.86 -6.54 3.18
N PRO A 156 -31.62 -5.75 3.96
CA PRO A 156 -32.43 -6.29 5.04
C PRO A 156 -33.46 -7.27 4.46
N SER A 157 -33.51 -8.50 5.01
CA SER A 157 -34.61 -9.42 4.73
C SER A 157 -35.95 -8.94 5.34
N GLY A 158 -35.90 -7.90 6.18
CA GLY A 158 -37.00 -7.44 7.02
C GLY A 158 -37.19 -8.27 8.30
N ALA A 159 -36.50 -9.41 8.43
CA ALA A 159 -36.56 -10.29 9.59
C ALA A 159 -35.35 -10.08 10.51
N ALA A 160 -35.19 -8.86 11.05
CA ALA A 160 -34.16 -8.60 12.05
C ALA A 160 -34.28 -9.66 13.17
N HIS A 161 -33.18 -10.36 13.46
CA HIS A 161 -33.14 -11.30 14.57
C HIS A 161 -33.03 -10.50 15.88
N ALA A 162 -34.12 -9.80 16.24
CA ALA A 162 -34.29 -9.31 17.59
C ALA A 162 -34.28 -10.52 18.51
N ASN A 163 -33.48 -10.49 19.58
CA ASN A 163 -33.62 -11.47 20.63
C ASN A 163 -34.90 -11.12 21.42
N PRO A 164 -36.01 -11.88 21.29
CA PRO A 164 -37.29 -11.52 21.91
C PRO A 164 -37.26 -11.55 23.46
N GLN A 165 -36.13 -11.92 24.07
CA GLN A 165 -35.94 -11.98 25.52
C GLN A 165 -34.98 -10.91 26.10
N ALA A 166 -34.40 -10.02 25.29
CA ALA A 166 -33.31 -9.16 25.78
C ALA A 166 -33.78 -7.89 26.50
N ARG A 167 -33.78 -7.93 27.84
CA ARG A 167 -33.50 -6.72 28.64
C ARG A 167 -31.97 -6.53 28.68
N GLY A 168 -31.46 -5.38 28.23
CA GLY A 168 -30.02 -5.07 28.25
C GLY A 168 -29.36 -5.02 26.86
N ILE A 169 -28.03 -5.09 26.81
CA ILE A 169 -27.24 -4.94 25.57
C ILE A 169 -26.87 -6.30 24.98
N HIS A 170 -27.12 -6.48 23.70
CA HIS A 170 -26.77 -7.68 22.94
C HIS A 170 -25.61 -7.42 21.97
N ALA A 171 -24.47 -8.05 22.27
CA ALA A 171 -23.34 -8.08 21.38
C ALA A 171 -23.29 -9.37 20.56
N ILE A 172 -22.69 -9.26 19.38
CA ILE A 172 -22.46 -10.38 18.49
C ILE A 172 -21.00 -10.52 18.10
N ALA A 173 -20.52 -11.74 17.94
CA ALA A 173 -19.22 -12.02 17.36
C ALA A 173 -19.37 -13.11 16.30
N VAL A 174 -18.67 -12.98 15.17
CA VAL A 174 -18.84 -13.90 14.02
C VAL A 174 -17.49 -14.42 13.55
N GLY A 175 -17.38 -15.73 13.36
CA GLY A 175 -16.21 -16.37 12.77
C GLY A 175 -16.07 -17.83 13.13
N ARG A 176 -15.16 -18.52 12.43
CA ARG A 176 -14.82 -19.93 12.75
C ARG A 176 -14.32 -20.05 14.19
N LEU A 177 -14.76 -21.08 14.91
CA LEU A 177 -14.33 -21.37 16.28
C LEU A 177 -12.92 -21.97 16.27
N GLU A 178 -11.94 -21.11 16.00
CA GLU A 178 -10.53 -21.43 15.82
C GLU A 178 -9.69 -20.55 16.74
N PRO A 179 -8.50 -21.00 17.21
CA PRO A 179 -7.70 -20.23 18.17
C PRO A 179 -7.35 -18.82 17.70
N VAL A 180 -7.22 -18.61 16.39
CA VAL A 180 -6.92 -17.29 15.81
C VAL A 180 -8.03 -16.25 16.03
N LYS A 181 -9.27 -16.67 16.30
CA LYS A 181 -10.42 -15.77 16.54
C LYS A 181 -10.51 -15.27 17.98
N GLY A 182 -9.75 -15.85 18.91
CA GLY A 182 -9.63 -15.33 20.28
C GLY A 182 -10.94 -15.33 21.08
N PHE A 183 -11.88 -16.21 20.76
CA PHE A 183 -13.17 -16.27 21.46
C PHE A 183 -13.03 -16.67 22.93
N ASP A 184 -12.00 -17.44 23.28
CA ASP A 184 -11.62 -17.74 24.67
C ASP A 184 -11.36 -16.46 25.49
N ARG A 185 -10.63 -15.51 24.91
CA ARG A 185 -10.34 -14.20 25.52
C ARG A 185 -11.58 -13.33 25.60
N LEU A 186 -12.41 -13.34 24.56
CA LEU A 186 -13.69 -12.63 24.55
C LEU A 186 -14.61 -13.13 25.66
N ILE A 187 -14.79 -14.44 25.79
CA ILE A 187 -15.65 -15.05 26.83
C ILE A 187 -15.11 -14.72 28.22
N THR A 188 -13.79 -14.83 28.41
CA THR A 188 -13.14 -14.47 29.69
C THR A 188 -13.29 -12.98 30.01
N ALA A 189 -13.18 -12.09 29.02
CA ALA A 189 -13.45 -10.66 29.23
C ALA A 189 -14.92 -10.40 29.57
N TRP A 190 -15.84 -11.15 28.95
CA TRP A 190 -17.28 -11.03 29.14
C TRP A 190 -17.74 -11.40 30.56
N SER A 191 -17.04 -12.34 31.23
CA SER A 191 -17.41 -12.75 32.60
C SER A 191 -17.34 -11.61 33.61
N HIS A 192 -16.55 -10.57 33.33
CA HIS A 192 -16.37 -9.40 34.19
C HIS A 192 -17.35 -8.26 33.90
N LEU A 193 -18.22 -8.40 32.90
CA LEU A 193 -19.19 -7.36 32.52
C LEU A 193 -20.49 -7.47 33.34
N PRO A 194 -21.32 -6.41 33.39
CA PRO A 194 -22.62 -6.45 34.06
C PRO A 194 -23.56 -7.56 33.55
N ALA A 195 -24.43 -8.04 34.44
CA ALA A 195 -25.26 -9.22 34.21
C ALA A 195 -26.32 -9.04 33.10
N ASP A 196 -26.62 -7.81 32.68
CA ASP A 196 -27.54 -7.47 31.59
C ASP A 196 -26.87 -7.54 30.19
N ARG A 197 -25.55 -7.77 30.12
CA ARG A 197 -24.81 -7.89 28.86
C ARG A 197 -24.86 -9.31 28.31
N ARG A 198 -25.33 -9.46 27.08
CA ARG A 198 -25.44 -10.75 26.36
C ARG A 198 -24.50 -10.80 25.17
N LEU A 199 -23.90 -11.97 24.92
CA LEU A 199 -23.04 -12.23 23.77
C LEU A 199 -23.55 -13.45 23.00
N THR A 200 -23.72 -13.30 21.69
CA THR A 200 -23.93 -14.43 20.78
C THR A 200 -22.73 -14.59 19.86
N ILE A 201 -22.15 -15.79 19.81
CA ILE A 201 -21.04 -16.13 18.92
C ILE A 201 -21.57 -17.01 17.79
N LEU A 202 -21.43 -16.55 16.55
CA LEU A 202 -21.82 -17.27 15.34
C LEU A 202 -20.61 -17.95 14.70
N GLY A 203 -20.73 -19.26 14.44
CA GLY A 203 -19.76 -20.05 13.71
C GLY A 203 -19.57 -21.46 14.28
N GLU A 204 -18.77 -22.25 13.57
CA GLU A 204 -18.35 -23.61 13.95
C GLU A 204 -16.83 -23.72 13.85
N GLY A 205 -16.24 -24.71 14.54
CA GLY A 205 -14.81 -24.98 14.47
C GLY A 205 -14.31 -25.88 15.60
N SER A 206 -13.02 -26.20 15.55
CA SER A 206 -12.39 -27.16 16.46
C SER A 206 -12.42 -26.74 17.93
N GLU A 207 -12.49 -25.45 18.23
CA GLU A 207 -12.50 -24.94 19.61
C GLU A 207 -13.87 -25.05 20.29
N ARG A 208 -14.94 -25.48 19.59
CA ARG A 208 -16.29 -25.51 20.17
C ARG A 208 -16.37 -26.21 21.54
N PRO A 209 -15.88 -27.46 21.72
CA PRO A 209 -15.98 -28.14 23.02
C PRO A 209 -15.25 -27.39 24.13
N ARG A 210 -14.11 -26.78 23.80
CA ARG A 210 -13.30 -25.99 24.73
C ARG A 210 -14.02 -24.69 25.15
N LEU A 211 -14.69 -24.02 24.21
CA LEU A 211 -15.44 -22.79 24.48
C LEU A 211 -16.71 -23.09 25.30
N GLU A 212 -17.40 -24.19 25.03
CA GLU A 212 -18.57 -24.65 25.82
C GLU A 212 -18.15 -24.96 27.27
N ALA A 213 -17.05 -25.70 27.47
CA ALA A 213 -16.49 -25.95 28.79
C ALA A 213 -16.08 -24.65 29.51
N LEU A 214 -15.54 -23.67 28.79
CA LEU A 214 -15.19 -22.36 29.34
C LEU A 214 -16.44 -21.58 29.80
N ILE A 215 -17.50 -21.56 29.00
CA ILE A 215 -18.77 -20.90 29.32
C ILE A 215 -19.39 -21.54 30.57
N SER A 216 -19.40 -22.88 30.65
CA SER A 216 -19.91 -23.59 31.82
C SER A 216 -19.09 -23.30 33.07
N ARG A 217 -17.74 -23.36 32.98
CA ARG A 217 -16.84 -23.09 34.11
C ARG A 217 -16.95 -21.66 34.65
N LEU A 218 -17.27 -20.70 33.79
CA LEU A 218 -17.47 -19.29 34.17
C LEU A 218 -18.94 -18.97 34.48
N GLU A 219 -19.83 -19.97 34.49
CA GLU A 219 -21.27 -19.82 34.78
C GLU A 219 -21.96 -18.78 33.88
N LEU A 220 -21.59 -18.76 32.59
CA LEU A 220 -22.08 -17.78 31.62
C LEU A 220 -23.21 -18.30 30.71
N GLY A 221 -23.84 -19.43 31.03
CA GLY A 221 -24.84 -20.08 30.16
C GLY A 221 -26.01 -19.15 29.76
N ASP A 222 -26.46 -18.30 30.68
CA ASP A 222 -27.56 -17.36 30.43
C ASP A 222 -27.11 -16.07 29.71
N ARG A 223 -25.80 -15.90 29.51
CA ARG A 223 -25.17 -14.65 29.04
C ARG A 223 -24.40 -14.80 27.74
N VAL A 224 -23.85 -15.99 27.48
CA VAL A 224 -23.02 -16.27 26.31
C VAL A 224 -23.54 -17.50 25.60
N ARG A 225 -23.91 -17.35 24.33
CA ARG A 225 -24.43 -18.45 23.50
C ARG A 225 -23.55 -18.68 22.27
N LEU A 226 -23.20 -19.94 22.01
CA LEU A 226 -22.66 -20.38 20.73
C LEU A 226 -23.82 -20.80 19.83
N ALA A 227 -24.14 -20.01 18.81
CA ALA A 227 -25.32 -20.24 17.96
C ALA A 227 -25.03 -21.06 16.69
N GLY A 228 -23.82 -21.61 16.58
CA GLY A 228 -23.38 -22.41 15.45
C GLY A 228 -23.27 -21.63 14.13
N LEU A 229 -23.15 -22.34 13.01
CA LEU A 229 -23.04 -21.74 11.68
C LEU A 229 -24.38 -21.10 11.26
N GLN A 230 -24.33 -19.83 10.88
CA GLN A 230 -25.49 -19.07 10.39
C GLN A 230 -25.27 -18.62 8.94
N HIS A 231 -26.33 -18.70 8.12
CA HIS A 231 -26.27 -18.31 6.71
C HIS A 231 -26.65 -16.84 6.48
N ASN A 232 -27.55 -16.27 7.27
CA ASN A 232 -27.95 -14.86 7.15
C ASN A 232 -27.35 -13.99 8.25
N VAL A 233 -26.01 -13.85 8.25
CA VAL A 233 -25.27 -13.06 9.24
C VAL A 233 -25.73 -11.59 9.27
N ALA A 234 -26.22 -11.06 8.15
CA ALA A 234 -26.72 -9.68 8.06
C ALA A 234 -27.87 -9.40 9.03
N ASP A 235 -28.87 -10.28 9.09
CA ASP A 235 -30.04 -10.13 9.99
C ASP A 235 -29.62 -10.14 11.47
N TRP A 236 -28.60 -10.93 11.80
CA TRP A 236 -28.03 -10.98 13.14
C TRP A 236 -27.24 -9.72 13.49
N LEU A 237 -26.49 -9.15 12.53
CA LEU A 237 -25.77 -7.89 12.72
C LEU A 237 -26.72 -6.72 12.87
N GLN A 238 -27.82 -6.69 12.12
CA GLN A 238 -28.86 -5.67 12.23
C GLN A 238 -29.62 -5.74 13.56
N GLY A 239 -29.84 -6.95 14.09
CA GLY A 239 -30.51 -7.16 15.37
C GLY A 239 -29.61 -6.96 16.60
N ALA A 240 -28.29 -6.80 16.41
CA ALA A 240 -27.33 -6.65 17.50
C ALA A 240 -27.02 -5.17 17.79
N ASP A 241 -26.77 -4.86 19.07
CA ASP A 241 -26.39 -3.51 19.47
C ASP A 241 -24.95 -3.16 19.05
N VAL A 242 -24.06 -4.16 19.03
CA VAL A 242 -22.63 -4.03 18.73
C VAL A 242 -22.02 -5.35 18.26
N CYS A 243 -21.10 -5.30 17.31
CA CYS A 243 -20.28 -6.42 16.86
C CYS A 243 -18.90 -6.38 17.54
N VAL A 244 -18.39 -7.54 17.99
CA VAL A 244 -17.09 -7.65 18.67
C VAL A 244 -16.15 -8.56 17.88
N ILE A 245 -14.97 -8.03 17.55
CA ILE A 245 -13.91 -8.75 16.82
C ILE A 245 -12.71 -9.01 17.72
N SER A 246 -12.61 -10.22 18.27
CA SER A 246 -11.55 -10.65 19.19
C SER A 246 -10.33 -11.31 18.51
N SER A 247 -10.21 -11.20 17.19
CA SER A 247 -9.19 -11.92 16.42
C SER A 247 -7.75 -11.55 16.80
N LEU A 248 -6.90 -12.55 17.00
CA LEU A 248 -5.49 -12.32 17.32
C LEU A 248 -4.70 -11.78 16.12
N ARG A 249 -5.03 -12.28 14.92
CA ARG A 249 -4.39 -11.88 13.66
C ARG A 249 -5.40 -12.03 12.51
N GLU A 250 -5.61 -10.95 11.77
CA GLU A 250 -6.46 -10.97 10.58
C GLU A 250 -5.93 -9.95 9.55
N GLY A 251 -5.94 -10.33 8.27
CA GLY A 251 -5.46 -9.48 7.18
C GLY A 251 -6.53 -8.49 6.71
N PHE A 252 -7.73 -9.00 6.44
CA PHE A 252 -8.93 -8.24 6.10
C PHE A 252 -10.13 -9.02 6.66
N SER A 253 -10.91 -8.41 7.54
CA SER A 253 -12.00 -9.07 8.25
C SER A 253 -13.32 -8.80 7.52
N TYR A 254 -13.91 -9.83 6.91
CA TYR A 254 -15.22 -9.69 6.24
C TYR A 254 -16.29 -9.21 7.22
N VAL A 255 -16.29 -9.78 8.43
CA VAL A 255 -17.26 -9.46 9.48
C VAL A 255 -17.18 -7.99 9.90
N LEU A 256 -15.98 -7.39 9.91
CA LEU A 256 -15.83 -5.94 10.18
C LEU A 256 -16.60 -5.11 9.16
N ILE A 257 -16.46 -5.44 7.88
CA ILE A 257 -17.14 -4.72 6.81
C ILE A 257 -18.64 -5.00 6.82
N GLU A 258 -19.03 -6.27 6.98
CA GLU A 258 -20.44 -6.69 7.05
C GLU A 258 -21.16 -5.96 8.21
N ALA A 259 -20.53 -5.83 9.38
CA ALA A 259 -21.08 -5.10 10.53
C ALA A 259 -21.23 -3.60 10.24
N LEU A 260 -20.17 -2.96 9.73
CA LEU A 260 -20.22 -1.54 9.38
C LEU A 260 -21.23 -1.24 8.27
N GLN A 261 -21.38 -2.12 7.29
CA GLN A 261 -22.40 -1.99 6.24
C GLN A 261 -23.81 -2.13 6.81
N ALA A 262 -24.02 -3.04 7.77
CA ALA A 262 -25.29 -3.20 8.49
C ALA A 262 -25.60 -2.04 9.45
N GLY A 263 -24.66 -1.10 9.66
CA GLY A 263 -24.80 -0.03 10.65
C GLY A 263 -24.61 -0.50 12.10
N CYS A 264 -24.09 -1.72 12.29
CA CYS A 264 -23.76 -2.26 13.60
C CYS A 264 -22.38 -1.73 14.02
N PRO A 265 -22.25 -1.00 15.14
CA PRO A 265 -20.97 -0.49 15.60
C PRO A 265 -20.03 -1.64 15.97
N VAL A 266 -18.71 -1.45 15.87
CA VAL A 266 -17.72 -2.53 15.98
C VAL A 266 -16.64 -2.22 17.01
N LEU A 267 -16.55 -3.07 18.03
CA LEU A 267 -15.42 -3.08 18.96
C LEU A 267 -14.43 -4.17 18.56
N ALA A 268 -13.15 -3.82 18.40
CA ALA A 268 -12.17 -4.76 17.87
C ALA A 268 -10.85 -4.79 18.65
N THR A 269 -10.21 -5.94 18.60
CA THR A 269 -8.77 -6.07 18.84
C THR A 269 -7.98 -5.33 17.75
N PRO A 270 -6.71 -4.95 17.99
CA PRO A 270 -5.94 -4.08 17.09
C PRO A 270 -5.40 -4.82 15.85
N ILE A 271 -6.29 -5.49 15.11
CA ILE A 271 -6.02 -6.11 13.80
C ILE A 271 -5.88 -5.05 12.70
N ALA A 272 -5.30 -5.44 11.56
CA ALA A 272 -4.99 -4.51 10.48
C ALA A 272 -6.22 -3.77 9.94
N GLY A 273 -7.32 -4.49 9.69
CA GLY A 273 -8.56 -3.87 9.20
C GLY A 273 -9.21 -2.92 10.20
N ALA A 274 -9.19 -3.26 11.49
CA ALA A 274 -9.70 -2.40 12.55
C ALA A 274 -8.92 -1.09 12.63
N ARG A 275 -7.58 -1.15 12.64
CA ARG A 275 -6.71 0.05 12.64
C ARG A 275 -6.84 0.93 11.39
N GLU A 276 -7.35 0.37 10.29
CA GLU A 276 -7.53 1.10 9.04
C GLU A 276 -8.89 1.81 8.98
N LEU A 277 -9.92 1.26 9.64
CA LEU A 277 -11.31 1.69 9.49
C LEU A 277 -11.92 2.31 10.74
N LEU A 278 -11.60 1.78 11.91
CA LEU A 278 -12.26 2.16 13.16
C LEU A 278 -11.53 3.32 13.85
N PRO A 279 -12.27 4.17 14.58
CA PRO A 279 -11.65 5.16 15.45
C PRO A 279 -10.85 4.46 16.58
N PRO A 280 -9.76 5.05 17.08
CA PRO A 280 -8.93 4.44 18.13
C PRO A 280 -9.71 4.00 19.39
N GLU A 281 -10.79 4.71 19.70
CA GLU A 281 -11.69 4.46 20.85
C GLU A 281 -12.43 3.13 20.75
N ALA A 282 -12.64 2.63 19.52
CA ALA A 282 -13.26 1.35 19.22
C ALA A 282 -12.25 0.19 19.19
N ILE A 283 -10.96 0.46 19.44
CA ILE A 283 -9.87 -0.49 19.32
C ILE A 283 -9.24 -0.77 20.70
N ALA A 284 -9.07 -2.05 21.04
CA ALA A 284 -8.39 -2.47 22.25
C ALA A 284 -6.89 -2.12 22.20
N SER A 285 -6.29 -1.83 23.35
CA SER A 285 -4.86 -1.52 23.46
C SER A 285 -3.96 -2.69 23.03
N ALA A 286 -4.44 -3.92 23.22
CA ALA A 286 -3.73 -5.15 22.89
C ALA A 286 -4.72 -6.26 22.48
N VAL A 287 -4.18 -7.39 22.01
CA VAL A 287 -4.96 -8.59 21.63
C VAL A 287 -5.24 -9.51 22.82
N ASP A 288 -5.05 -9.04 24.05
CA ASP A 288 -5.24 -9.80 25.30
C ASP A 288 -6.64 -9.60 25.91
N GLY A 289 -6.95 -10.42 26.92
CA GLY A 289 -8.24 -10.37 27.60
C GLY A 289 -8.45 -9.07 28.38
N GLU A 290 -7.38 -8.47 28.91
CA GLU A 290 -7.46 -7.22 29.67
C GLU A 290 -7.78 -6.02 28.75
N GLY A 291 -7.08 -5.88 27.64
CA GLY A 291 -7.35 -4.83 26.65
C GLY A 291 -8.77 -4.93 26.10
N LEU A 292 -9.25 -6.15 25.85
CA LEU A 292 -10.61 -6.39 25.39
C LEU A 292 -11.65 -6.06 26.48
N ARG A 293 -11.42 -6.48 27.73
CA ARG A 293 -12.28 -6.13 28.88
C ARG A 293 -12.38 -4.62 29.04
N ASN A 294 -11.24 -3.92 29.06
CA ASN A 294 -11.21 -2.47 29.26
C ASN A 294 -11.90 -1.72 28.12
N LEU A 295 -11.82 -2.22 26.88
CA LEU A 295 -12.59 -1.69 25.76
C LEU A 295 -14.09 -1.89 25.98
N LEU A 296 -14.53 -3.12 26.25
CA LEU A 296 -15.94 -3.47 26.43
C LEU A 296 -16.59 -2.72 27.60
N SER A 297 -15.93 -2.67 28.76
CA SER A 297 -16.44 -1.96 29.94
C SER A 297 -16.66 -0.47 29.68
N ARG A 298 -15.80 0.17 28.87
CA ARG A 298 -15.92 1.59 28.52
C ARG A 298 -17.03 1.82 27.50
N GLN A 299 -17.07 1.02 26.44
CA GLN A 299 -17.87 1.35 25.26
C GLN A 299 -19.29 0.81 25.29
N LEU A 300 -19.55 -0.32 25.97
CA LEU A 300 -20.91 -0.87 26.04
C LEU A 300 -21.87 0.06 26.80
N GLY A 301 -21.40 0.98 27.65
CA GLY A 301 -22.25 1.99 28.28
C GLY A 301 -22.59 3.19 27.38
N ALA A 302 -21.93 3.35 26.24
CA ALA A 302 -21.95 4.56 25.42
C ALA A 302 -22.14 4.24 23.91
N LEU A 303 -22.95 3.23 23.59
CA LEU A 303 -23.08 2.72 22.22
C LEU A 303 -23.58 3.75 21.22
N GLU A 304 -24.43 4.70 21.62
CA GLU A 304 -24.87 5.75 20.71
C GLU A 304 -23.71 6.68 20.32
N ALA A 305 -22.88 7.08 21.27
CA ALA A 305 -21.66 7.85 20.98
C ALA A 305 -20.70 7.07 20.09
N LEU A 306 -20.55 5.75 20.33
CA LEU A 306 -19.74 4.87 19.48
C LEU A 306 -20.29 4.82 18.04
N ARG A 307 -21.60 4.68 17.87
CA ARG A 307 -22.26 4.69 16.54
C ARG A 307 -21.99 6.00 15.81
N GLN A 308 -22.04 7.14 16.50
CA GLN A 308 -21.72 8.44 15.90
C GLN A 308 -20.24 8.54 15.49
N LEU A 309 -19.32 8.08 16.35
CA LEU A 309 -17.88 8.05 16.04
C LEU A 309 -17.55 7.17 14.83
N GLU A 310 -18.29 6.08 14.64
CA GLU A 310 -18.07 5.13 13.54
C GLU A 310 -18.80 5.47 12.24
N GLN A 311 -19.61 6.54 12.19
CA GLN A 311 -20.34 6.94 10.96
C GLN A 311 -19.42 7.05 9.72
N PRO A 312 -18.23 7.69 9.79
CA PRO A 312 -17.32 7.74 8.65
C PRO A 312 -16.88 6.34 8.18
N ALA A 313 -16.64 5.42 9.12
CA ALA A 313 -16.26 4.04 8.82
C ALA A 313 -17.40 3.27 8.16
N MET A 314 -18.64 3.46 8.63
CA MET A 314 -19.85 2.87 8.04
C MET A 314 -20.10 3.37 6.61
N ILE A 315 -19.99 4.69 6.39
CA ILE A 315 -20.10 5.29 5.05
C ILE A 315 -19.04 4.70 4.12
N ARG A 316 -17.78 4.67 4.57
CA ARG A 316 -16.68 4.12 3.77
C ARG A 316 -16.88 2.63 3.49
N ALA A 317 -17.36 1.84 4.45
CA ALA A 317 -17.70 0.42 4.27
C ALA A 317 -18.74 0.21 3.16
N ARG A 318 -19.77 1.06 3.11
CA ARG A 318 -20.85 1.00 2.10
C ARG A 318 -20.45 1.51 0.72
N THR A 319 -19.45 2.39 0.61
CA THR A 319 -19.05 2.99 -0.67
C THR A 319 -17.77 2.40 -1.26
N GLU A 320 -16.79 2.04 -0.43
CA GLU A 320 -15.47 1.60 -0.88
C GLU A 320 -15.23 0.09 -0.78
N PHE A 321 -15.89 -0.61 0.15
CA PHE A 321 -15.67 -2.04 0.43
C PHE A 321 -16.79 -2.93 -0.11
N THR A 322 -17.35 -2.55 -1.26
CA THR A 322 -18.38 -3.30 -1.97
C THR A 322 -17.79 -4.23 -3.02
N ILE A 323 -18.53 -5.27 -3.40
CA ILE A 323 -18.16 -6.14 -4.53
C ILE A 323 -17.99 -5.33 -5.81
N ASP A 324 -18.90 -4.39 -6.10
CA ASP A 324 -18.82 -3.59 -7.32
C ASP A 324 -17.55 -2.76 -7.39
N ARG A 325 -17.15 -2.12 -6.28
CA ARG A 325 -15.91 -1.35 -6.22
C ARG A 325 -14.67 -2.26 -6.35
N MET A 326 -14.68 -3.43 -5.72
CA MET A 326 -13.62 -4.43 -5.89
C MET A 326 -13.48 -4.87 -7.35
N VAL A 327 -14.60 -5.16 -8.02
CA VAL A 327 -14.63 -5.63 -9.41
C VAL A 327 -14.17 -4.51 -10.35
N GLU A 328 -14.68 -3.29 -10.18
CA GLU A 328 -14.29 -2.13 -10.99
C GLU A 328 -12.78 -1.87 -10.93
N ARG A 329 -12.20 -1.86 -9.71
CA ARG A 329 -10.76 -1.65 -9.54
C ARG A 329 -9.95 -2.81 -10.10
N THR A 330 -10.46 -4.03 -10.02
CA THR A 330 -9.82 -5.21 -10.63
C THR A 330 -9.86 -5.14 -12.16
N GLU A 331 -10.97 -4.71 -12.73
CA GLU A 331 -11.12 -4.48 -14.17
C GLU A 331 -10.14 -3.40 -14.66
N GLN A 332 -9.91 -2.35 -13.88
CA GLN A 332 -8.90 -1.35 -14.19
C GLN A 332 -7.48 -1.95 -14.24
N VAL A 333 -7.15 -2.85 -13.32
CA VAL A 333 -5.88 -3.60 -13.34
C VAL A 333 -5.78 -4.48 -14.59
N TYR A 334 -6.88 -5.13 -14.99
CA TYR A 334 -6.92 -5.94 -16.22
C TYR A 334 -6.67 -5.09 -17.46
N ARG A 335 -7.38 -3.95 -17.60
CA ARG A 335 -7.19 -3.03 -18.73
C ARG A 335 -5.77 -2.51 -18.81
N GLN A 336 -5.17 -2.14 -17.68
CA GLN A 336 -3.77 -1.71 -17.62
C GLN A 336 -2.80 -2.83 -18.05
N SER A 337 -3.03 -4.07 -17.59
CA SER A 337 -2.23 -5.23 -18.01
C SER A 337 -2.35 -5.48 -19.52
N LEU A 338 -3.55 -5.43 -20.08
CA LEU A 338 -3.78 -5.62 -21.52
C LEU A 338 -3.18 -4.48 -22.36
N ALA A 339 -3.30 -3.24 -21.91
CA ALA A 339 -2.73 -2.07 -22.60
C ALA A 339 -1.20 -2.20 -22.71
N GLU A 340 -0.52 -2.59 -21.62
CA GLU A 340 0.91 -2.87 -21.62
C GLU A 340 1.27 -4.01 -22.59
N ARG A 341 0.49 -5.11 -22.61
CA ARG A 341 0.75 -6.22 -23.55
C ARG A 341 0.55 -5.83 -25.00
N ARG A 342 -0.46 -5.02 -25.32
CA ARG A 342 -0.73 -4.52 -26.68
C ARG A 342 0.37 -3.56 -27.14
N ALA A 343 0.91 -2.74 -26.24
CA ALA A 343 2.05 -1.87 -26.50
C ALA A 343 3.40 -2.62 -26.60
N GLY A 344 3.41 -3.96 -26.60
CA GLY A 344 4.64 -4.76 -26.68
C GLY A 344 5.48 -4.76 -25.40
N VAL A 345 4.98 -4.19 -24.31
CA VAL A 345 5.69 -4.09 -23.03
C VAL A 345 5.75 -5.48 -22.37
N GLN A 346 6.96 -6.03 -22.24
CA GLN A 346 7.14 -7.26 -21.48
C GLN A 346 6.96 -7.01 -19.98
N PRO A 347 6.16 -7.81 -19.26
CA PRO A 347 5.85 -7.52 -17.87
C PRO A 347 6.90 -8.15 -16.96
N GLY A 348 7.39 -7.38 -16.00
CA GLY A 348 8.49 -7.76 -15.10
C GLY A 348 9.86 -7.18 -15.46
N LYS A 349 9.99 -6.51 -16.61
CA LYS A 349 11.01 -5.49 -16.87
C LYS A 349 10.24 -4.19 -17.13
N ALA A 350 10.44 -3.16 -16.32
CA ALA A 350 10.02 -1.83 -16.74
C ALA A 350 10.51 -1.62 -18.18
N ALA A 351 9.63 -1.19 -19.09
CA ALA A 351 10.05 -0.80 -20.43
C ALA A 351 11.25 0.13 -20.24
N MET A 352 12.40 -0.28 -20.78
CA MET A 352 13.61 0.48 -20.66
C MET A 352 13.38 1.73 -21.50
N ILE A 353 13.31 2.90 -20.87
CA ILE A 353 13.10 4.16 -21.55
C ILE A 353 14.30 4.38 -22.47
N ASP A 354 14.07 4.44 -23.77
CA ASP A 354 15.17 4.67 -24.71
C ASP A 354 15.55 6.15 -24.73
N LEU A 355 16.75 6.44 -24.25
CA LEU A 355 17.35 7.77 -24.24
C LEU A 355 18.43 7.92 -25.34
N THR A 356 18.63 6.93 -26.20
CA THR A 356 19.74 6.90 -27.17
C THR A 356 19.71 8.09 -28.14
N ALA A 357 18.51 8.51 -28.55
CA ALA A 357 18.30 9.65 -29.44
C ALA A 357 18.06 10.98 -28.71
N LEU A 358 18.07 11.00 -27.37
CA LEU A 358 17.78 12.18 -26.58
C LEU A 358 19.07 12.83 -26.07
N THR A 359 19.10 14.15 -26.07
CA THR A 359 20.16 14.92 -25.43
C THR A 359 19.75 15.28 -23.99
N PRO A 360 20.65 15.12 -23.00
CA PRO A 360 20.35 15.55 -21.64
C PRO A 360 20.27 17.08 -21.58
N PHE A 361 19.18 17.61 -21.04
CA PHE A 361 19.02 19.06 -20.87
C PHE A 361 19.96 19.63 -19.81
N ALA A 362 20.42 18.79 -18.88
CA ALA A 362 21.43 19.13 -17.89
C ALA A 362 22.37 17.95 -17.66
N SER A 363 23.66 18.24 -17.55
CA SER A 363 24.70 17.23 -17.32
C SER A 363 25.56 17.66 -16.15
N GLY A 364 25.37 17.02 -15.00
CA GLY A 364 26.20 17.22 -13.82
C GLY A 364 27.44 16.32 -13.82
N ALA A 365 28.23 16.44 -12.75
CA ALA A 365 29.40 15.59 -12.54
C ALA A 365 29.04 14.10 -12.40
N ASN A 366 27.88 13.76 -11.82
CA ASN A 366 27.53 12.36 -11.53
C ASN A 366 26.34 11.83 -12.33
N ARG A 367 25.54 12.71 -12.94
CA ARG A 367 24.29 12.34 -13.57
C ARG A 367 23.98 13.18 -14.80
N HIS A 368 23.34 12.54 -15.77
CA HIS A 368 22.65 13.19 -16.88
C HIS A 368 21.17 13.30 -16.54
N CYS A 369 20.58 14.45 -16.82
CA CYS A 369 19.16 14.72 -16.62
C CYS A 369 18.48 14.84 -17.99
N PHE A 370 17.45 14.04 -18.20
CA PHE A 370 16.62 14.04 -19.41
C PHE A 370 15.20 14.43 -19.04
N VAL A 371 14.51 15.11 -19.96
CA VAL A 371 13.05 15.20 -19.90
C VAL A 371 12.51 13.81 -20.24
N HIS A 372 11.53 13.31 -19.49
CA HIS A 372 10.95 12.00 -19.79
C HIS A 372 10.23 12.07 -21.15
N PRO A 373 10.50 11.14 -22.10
CA PRO A 373 9.96 11.22 -23.46
C PRO A 373 8.43 11.15 -23.49
N ASP A 374 7.84 10.31 -22.63
CA ASP A 374 6.39 10.13 -22.57
C ASP A 374 5.68 11.07 -21.58
N ASP A 375 6.41 11.83 -20.76
CA ASP A 375 5.82 12.71 -19.74
C ASP A 375 6.69 13.96 -19.53
N PRO A 376 6.40 15.08 -20.24
CA PRO A 376 7.24 16.27 -20.19
C PRO A 376 7.25 16.97 -18.81
N ALA A 377 6.41 16.54 -17.86
CA ALA A 377 6.44 17.00 -16.47
C ALA A 377 7.44 16.23 -15.60
N ARG A 378 8.16 15.23 -16.15
CA ARG A 378 9.10 14.38 -15.40
C ARG A 378 10.54 14.51 -15.88
N CYS A 379 11.44 14.32 -14.92
CA CYS A 379 12.88 14.34 -15.09
C CYS A 379 13.46 12.95 -14.78
N LEU A 380 14.28 12.44 -15.70
CA LEU A 380 15.05 11.20 -15.53
C LEU A 380 16.50 11.54 -15.22
N LYS A 381 16.97 11.15 -14.03
CA LYS A 381 18.34 11.35 -13.55
C LYS A 381 19.14 10.07 -13.69
N VAL A 382 19.88 9.93 -14.79
CA VAL A 382 20.69 8.75 -15.13
C VAL A 382 22.10 8.91 -14.57
N ILE A 383 22.65 7.86 -13.95
CA ILE A 383 24.02 7.86 -13.45
C ILE A 383 25.03 7.84 -14.59
N ARG A 384 26.14 8.57 -14.40
CA ARG A 384 27.33 8.55 -15.26
C ARG A 384 28.35 7.53 -14.74
N PRO A 385 28.38 6.30 -15.26
CA PRO A 385 29.24 5.23 -14.74
C PRO A 385 30.75 5.57 -14.82
N GLU A 386 31.16 6.34 -15.82
CA GLU A 386 32.55 6.77 -16.03
C GLU A 386 33.11 7.57 -14.83
N ASN A 387 32.27 8.38 -14.18
CA ASN A 387 32.67 9.22 -13.06
C ASN A 387 32.60 8.50 -11.71
N ILE A 388 31.80 7.42 -11.60
CA ILE A 388 31.77 6.57 -10.41
C ILE A 388 33.07 5.80 -10.25
N GLU A 389 33.60 5.23 -11.35
CA GLU A 389 34.84 4.46 -11.31
C GLU A 389 36.04 5.35 -11.02
N ALA A 390 36.11 6.54 -11.61
CA ALA A 390 37.13 7.55 -11.28
C ALA A 390 37.07 7.97 -9.79
N ARG A 391 35.87 8.19 -9.23
CA ARG A 391 35.68 8.50 -7.81
C ARG A 391 36.06 7.34 -6.89
N PHE A 392 35.78 6.10 -7.29
CA PHE A 392 36.16 4.92 -6.52
C PHE A 392 37.69 4.77 -6.44
N ARG A 393 38.40 4.98 -7.55
CA ARG A 393 39.88 4.91 -7.61
C ARG A 393 40.56 5.98 -6.78
N ARG A 394 39.98 7.19 -6.70
CA ARG A 394 40.48 8.31 -5.86
C ARG A 394 40.21 8.14 -4.36
N GLN A 395 39.48 7.11 -3.92
CA GLN A 395 39.21 6.91 -2.50
C GLN A 395 40.38 6.23 -1.77
N PRO A 396 40.70 6.66 -0.54
CA PRO A 396 41.62 5.95 0.35
C PRO A 396 41.24 4.47 0.50
N ALA A 397 42.23 3.59 0.67
CA ALA A 397 42.03 2.13 0.68
C ALA A 397 40.93 1.66 1.64
N PHE A 398 40.85 2.22 2.85
CA PHE A 398 39.82 1.90 3.85
C PHE A 398 38.39 2.26 3.40
N LYS A 399 38.22 3.28 2.57
CA LYS A 399 36.92 3.67 2.01
C LYS A 399 36.49 2.81 0.83
N ARG A 400 37.45 2.22 0.09
CA ARG A 400 37.18 1.27 -1.00
C ARG A 400 36.63 -0.06 -0.47
N LEU A 401 37.03 -0.47 0.74
CA LEU A 401 36.51 -1.65 1.45
C LEU A 401 34.99 -1.56 1.74
N LEU A 402 34.44 -0.35 1.84
CA LEU A 402 33.00 -0.11 2.08
C LEU A 402 32.13 -0.29 0.81
N GLY A 403 32.74 -0.67 -0.31
CA GLY A 403 32.06 -1.02 -1.55
C GLY A 403 31.60 0.16 -2.41
N ARG A 404 31.33 -0.13 -3.69
CA ARG A 404 30.93 0.86 -4.72
C ARG A 404 29.51 1.41 -4.52
N GLN A 405 28.64 0.71 -3.80
CA GLN A 405 27.23 1.10 -3.62
C GLN A 405 27.08 2.46 -2.91
N ARG A 406 28.03 2.85 -2.05
CA ARG A 406 28.07 4.16 -1.40
C ARG A 406 28.22 5.32 -2.40
N LEU A 407 28.74 5.06 -3.59
CA LEU A 407 28.96 6.07 -4.63
C LEU A 407 27.76 6.22 -5.58
N ASN A 408 26.71 5.41 -5.41
CA ASN A 408 25.52 5.49 -6.22
C ASN A 408 24.61 6.62 -5.72
N ASP A 409 24.65 7.77 -6.41
CA ASP A 409 23.85 8.95 -6.04
C ASP A 409 22.34 8.70 -6.17
N ASN A 410 21.89 7.82 -7.08
CA ASN A 410 20.47 7.49 -7.21
C ASN A 410 19.94 6.71 -5.99
N LEU A 411 20.71 5.75 -5.48
CA LEU A 411 20.36 5.02 -4.25
C LEU A 411 20.36 5.94 -3.02
N GLN A 412 21.29 6.91 -2.95
CA GLN A 412 21.31 7.89 -1.87
C GLN A 412 20.09 8.80 -1.90
N GLU A 413 19.72 9.33 -3.08
CA GLU A 413 18.52 10.15 -3.24
C GLU A 413 17.25 9.35 -2.90
N GLN A 414 17.13 8.09 -3.35
CA GLN A 414 16.01 7.21 -2.97
C GLN A 414 15.87 7.03 -1.45
N ARG A 415 17.01 6.86 -0.75
CA ARG A 415 17.01 6.77 0.72
C ARG A 415 16.64 8.11 1.35
N ALA A 416 17.09 9.22 0.76
CA ALA A 416 16.84 10.56 1.28
C ALA A 416 15.36 10.94 1.25
N TYR A 417 14.59 10.52 0.24
CA TYR A 417 13.13 10.67 0.21
C TYR A 417 12.40 9.85 1.30
N ARG A 418 13.07 8.83 1.87
CA ARG A 418 12.54 8.00 2.96
C ARG A 418 12.96 8.46 4.35
N GLN A 419 13.63 9.61 4.47
CA GLN A 419 14.03 10.12 5.78
C GLN A 419 12.82 10.40 6.68
N THR A 420 13.00 10.21 7.99
CA THR A 420 11.95 10.30 8.99
C THR A 420 11.17 11.62 8.94
N ALA A 421 11.85 12.76 8.70
CA ALA A 421 11.20 14.07 8.61
C ALA A 421 10.12 14.14 7.51
N ILE A 422 10.43 13.63 6.31
CA ILE A 422 9.47 13.58 5.20
C ILE A 422 8.34 12.61 5.52
N GLN A 423 8.68 11.41 6.01
CA GLN A 423 7.70 10.37 6.29
C GLN A 423 6.72 10.76 7.41
N GLN A 424 7.17 11.52 8.42
CA GLN A 424 6.33 12.03 9.50
C GLN A 424 5.33 13.08 9.00
N LEU A 425 5.76 14.00 8.13
CA LEU A 425 4.88 15.00 7.53
C LEU A 425 3.80 14.33 6.66
N ILE A 426 4.19 13.36 5.82
CA ILE A 426 3.24 12.58 5.02
C ILE A 426 2.27 11.79 5.91
N ALA A 427 2.77 11.12 6.95
CA ALA A 427 1.94 10.35 7.88
C ALA A 427 0.96 11.23 8.68
N ALA A 428 1.29 12.50 8.89
CA ALA A 428 0.43 13.49 9.54
C ALA A 428 -0.55 14.18 8.57
N GLY A 429 -0.63 13.75 7.31
CA GLY A 429 -1.51 14.35 6.29
C GLY A 429 -1.05 15.71 5.78
N LYS A 430 0.22 16.08 6.01
CA LYS A 430 0.83 17.36 5.62
C LYS A 430 1.80 17.19 4.46
N GLU A 431 1.41 16.43 3.45
CA GLU A 431 2.28 16.04 2.34
C GLU A 431 2.64 17.21 1.41
N GLU A 432 1.82 18.26 1.38
CA GLU A 432 2.08 19.51 0.66
C GLU A 432 3.35 20.23 1.15
N ILE A 433 3.71 20.09 2.44
CA ILE A 433 4.85 20.80 3.03
C ILE A 433 6.18 20.35 2.41
N PRO A 434 6.53 19.03 2.35
CA PRO A 434 7.72 18.59 1.63
C PRO A 434 7.76 19.02 0.16
N TRP A 435 6.62 18.95 -0.55
CA TRP A 435 6.55 19.19 -2.00
C TRP A 435 6.63 20.67 -2.38
N GLN A 436 6.52 21.58 -1.42
CA GLN A 436 6.73 23.01 -1.64
C GLN A 436 8.13 23.31 -2.19
N HIS A 437 9.16 22.63 -1.65
CA HIS A 437 10.57 22.88 -2.02
C HIS A 437 11.31 21.63 -2.49
N LEU A 438 10.63 20.47 -2.59
CA LEU A 438 11.18 19.25 -3.18
C LEU A 438 10.37 18.81 -4.40
N PRO A 439 11.01 18.34 -5.47
CA PRO A 439 10.28 17.69 -6.55
C PRO A 439 9.66 16.38 -6.03
N ARG A 440 8.44 16.06 -6.47
CA ARG A 440 7.84 14.75 -6.19
C ARG A 440 8.71 13.63 -6.75
N PHE A 441 8.79 12.51 -6.04
CA PHE A 441 9.63 11.38 -6.42
C PHE A 441 8.80 10.16 -6.83
N PHE A 442 9.04 9.66 -8.05
CA PHE A 442 8.24 8.58 -8.67
C PHE A 442 8.95 7.21 -8.67
N GLY A 443 10.16 7.14 -8.12
CA GLY A 443 10.93 5.91 -7.98
C GLY A 443 12.07 5.80 -9.00
N SER A 444 12.44 4.56 -9.33
CA SER A 444 13.50 4.28 -10.30
C SER A 444 12.94 3.65 -11.57
N ARG A 445 13.56 3.97 -12.71
CA ARG A 445 13.25 3.45 -14.04
C ARG A 445 14.50 2.90 -14.71
N ALA A 446 14.34 1.83 -15.48
CA ALA A 446 15.38 1.36 -16.37
C ALA A 446 15.38 2.26 -17.62
N THR A 447 16.55 2.67 -18.10
CA THR A 447 16.72 3.43 -19.34
C THR A 447 17.85 2.82 -20.17
N SER A 448 17.93 3.12 -21.46
CA SER A 448 19.03 2.62 -22.33
C SER A 448 20.41 3.15 -21.91
N ALA A 449 20.45 4.27 -21.16
CA ALA A 449 21.66 4.82 -20.56
C ALA A 449 21.93 4.35 -19.11
N GLY A 450 21.13 3.43 -18.57
CA GLY A 450 21.29 2.88 -17.22
C GLY A 450 20.09 3.17 -16.29
N ALA A 451 20.22 2.84 -15.01
CA ALA A 451 19.14 3.07 -14.04
C ALA A 451 18.99 4.58 -13.75
N ALA A 452 17.78 5.10 -13.91
CA ALA A 452 17.42 6.47 -13.62
C ALA A 452 16.57 6.58 -12.35
N ASN A 453 16.69 7.71 -11.65
CA ASN A 453 15.69 8.18 -10.70
C ASN A 453 14.71 9.09 -11.45
N GLU A 454 13.42 8.92 -11.18
CA GLU A 454 12.34 9.69 -11.79
C GLU A 454 11.76 10.67 -10.76
N SER A 455 11.77 11.96 -11.08
CA SER A 455 11.21 13.02 -10.22
C SER A 455 10.44 14.05 -11.05
N GLU A 456 9.66 14.90 -10.38
CA GLU A 456 9.04 16.06 -11.01
C GLU A 456 10.10 16.96 -11.66
N LEU A 457 9.81 17.43 -12.86
CA LEU A 457 10.60 18.44 -13.56
C LEU A 457 10.05 19.82 -13.20
N ILE A 458 10.86 20.62 -12.52
CA ILE A 458 10.48 21.97 -12.12
C ILE A 458 10.66 22.92 -13.31
N ARG A 459 9.60 23.67 -13.61
CA ARG A 459 9.51 24.62 -14.72
C ARG A 459 9.18 26.03 -14.22
N THR A 460 9.41 27.05 -15.03
CA THR A 460 8.92 28.42 -14.80
C THR A 460 7.43 28.51 -15.16
N ALA A 461 6.79 29.64 -14.86
CA ALA A 461 5.43 29.96 -15.27
C ALA A 461 5.28 29.99 -16.81
N ALA A 462 6.34 30.36 -17.53
CA ALA A 462 6.41 30.32 -18.99
C ALA A 462 6.54 28.89 -19.57
N GLY A 463 6.74 27.87 -18.72
CA GLY A 463 6.88 26.48 -19.13
C GLY A 463 8.32 26.03 -19.42
N ASP A 464 9.30 26.93 -19.37
CA ASP A 464 10.71 26.60 -19.51
C ASP A 464 11.23 25.80 -18.33
N ILE A 465 12.31 25.03 -18.54
CA ILE A 465 12.99 24.34 -17.42
C ILE A 465 13.57 25.40 -16.48
N ALA A 466 13.21 25.31 -15.20
CA ALA A 466 13.62 26.28 -14.19
C ALA A 466 15.16 26.40 -14.14
N PRO A 467 15.72 27.63 -14.21
CA PRO A 467 17.16 27.82 -14.14
C PRO A 467 17.65 27.44 -12.74
N THR A 468 18.86 26.87 -12.66
CA THR A 468 19.55 26.72 -11.38
C THR A 468 19.77 28.09 -10.73
N LEU A 469 19.76 28.16 -9.40
CA LEU A 469 20.05 29.39 -8.67
C LEU A 469 21.43 29.96 -9.07
N GLU A 470 22.44 29.11 -9.31
CA GLU A 470 23.75 29.55 -9.85
C GLU A 470 23.61 30.36 -11.15
N ARG A 471 22.91 29.80 -12.16
CA ARG A 471 22.63 30.48 -13.44
C ARG A 471 21.78 31.73 -13.26
N TYR A 472 20.82 31.72 -12.35
CA TYR A 472 20.00 32.90 -12.07
C TYR A 472 20.84 34.03 -11.48
N LEU A 473 21.65 33.75 -10.45
CA LEU A 473 22.54 34.73 -9.82
C LEU A 473 23.53 35.31 -10.83
N ALA A 474 24.09 34.49 -11.72
CA ALA A 474 25.02 34.95 -12.75
C ALA A 474 24.38 35.91 -13.78
N ARG A 475 23.06 35.80 -14.02
CA ARG A 475 22.34 36.61 -15.01
C ARG A 475 21.69 37.85 -14.41
N ASN A 476 21.07 37.69 -13.24
CA ASN A 476 20.19 38.69 -12.63
C ASN A 476 20.76 39.27 -11.33
N GLY A 477 21.89 38.75 -10.84
CA GLY A 477 22.40 39.08 -9.51
C GLY A 477 21.53 38.51 -8.40
N PHE A 478 21.63 39.10 -7.21
CA PHE A 478 20.85 38.69 -6.03
C PHE A 478 19.78 39.72 -5.66
N ASP A 479 18.82 39.84 -6.58
CA ASP A 479 17.66 40.73 -6.47
C ASP A 479 16.78 40.43 -5.21
N PRO A 480 15.87 41.34 -4.84
CA PRO A 480 15.02 41.18 -3.66
C PRO A 480 14.15 39.91 -3.68
N ASP A 481 13.62 39.51 -4.83
CA ASP A 481 12.71 38.37 -4.94
C ASP A 481 13.45 37.04 -4.77
N CYS A 482 14.62 36.91 -5.39
CA CYS A 482 15.52 35.79 -5.22
C CYS A 482 16.00 35.69 -3.76
N ARG A 483 16.31 36.83 -3.12
CA ARG A 483 16.67 36.87 -1.69
C ARG A 483 15.54 36.37 -0.82
N ALA A 484 14.31 36.82 -1.08
CA ALA A 484 13.13 36.36 -0.37
C ALA A 484 12.87 34.85 -0.58
N ALA A 485 13.11 34.33 -1.80
CA ALA A 485 13.01 32.90 -2.10
C ALA A 485 14.04 32.06 -1.34
N VAL A 486 15.29 32.54 -1.24
CA VAL A 486 16.36 31.93 -0.43
C VAL A 486 15.97 31.87 1.05
N GLU A 487 15.44 32.96 1.59
CA GLU A 487 15.03 33.01 3.00
C GLU A 487 13.86 32.09 3.30
N ARG A 488 12.82 32.06 2.46
CA ARG A 488 11.71 31.11 2.58
C ARG A 488 12.19 29.66 2.55
N PHE A 489 13.09 29.33 1.62
CA PHE A 489 13.66 27.99 1.53
C PHE A 489 14.44 27.62 2.80
N CYS A 490 15.21 28.55 3.37
CA CYS A 490 15.98 28.31 4.60
C CYS A 490 15.06 28.13 5.81
N GLN A 491 14.00 28.92 5.92
CA GLN A 491 12.97 28.77 6.95
C GLN A 491 12.22 27.44 6.83
N TRP A 492 11.85 27.05 5.61
CA TRP A 492 11.25 25.74 5.33
C TRP A 492 12.19 24.61 5.75
N LEU A 493 13.48 24.70 5.41
CA LEU A 493 14.45 23.67 5.76
C LEU A 493 14.59 23.52 7.29
N GLY A 494 14.64 24.66 7.99
CA GLY A 494 14.68 24.70 9.46
C GLY A 494 13.43 24.10 10.11
N SER A 495 12.24 24.47 9.64
CA SER A 495 10.97 24.04 10.23
C SER A 495 10.62 22.57 9.92
N THR A 496 10.96 22.06 8.74
CA THR A 496 10.69 20.67 8.36
C THR A 496 11.66 19.68 8.98
N GLY A 497 12.88 20.11 9.33
CA GLY A 497 13.93 19.22 9.81
C GLY A 497 14.48 18.28 8.72
N ILE A 498 14.22 18.58 7.45
CA ILE A 498 14.69 17.78 6.32
C ILE A 498 16.22 17.94 6.18
N LEU A 499 16.93 16.82 6.17
CA LEU A 499 18.39 16.80 6.09
C LEU A 499 18.88 16.87 4.64
N THR A 500 19.95 17.63 4.42
CA THR A 500 20.60 17.83 3.10
C THR A 500 22.10 17.59 3.15
N ARG A 501 22.66 17.08 2.05
CA ARG A 501 24.07 16.70 1.92
C ARG A 501 24.90 17.91 1.54
N ASN A 502 24.59 18.46 0.37
CA ASN A 502 25.27 19.61 -0.20
C ASN A 502 24.21 20.62 -0.62
N LEU A 503 24.19 21.78 0.05
CA LEU A 503 23.31 22.87 -0.31
C LEU A 503 24.14 23.90 -1.08
N LEU A 504 24.11 23.79 -2.41
CA LEU A 504 24.91 24.58 -3.35
C LEU A 504 23.97 25.25 -4.36
N PRO A 505 24.27 26.46 -4.87
CA PRO A 505 23.40 27.15 -5.82
C PRO A 505 23.03 26.34 -7.08
N HIS A 506 23.89 25.46 -7.57
CA HIS A 506 23.55 24.59 -8.72
C HIS A 506 22.65 23.39 -8.36
N ASN A 507 22.41 23.11 -7.07
CA ASN A 507 21.51 22.06 -6.61
C ASN A 507 20.07 22.54 -6.44
N LEU A 508 19.84 23.86 -6.48
CA LEU A 508 18.52 24.45 -6.39
C LEU A 508 18.16 25.09 -7.73
N VAL A 509 16.88 25.05 -8.07
CA VAL A 509 16.30 25.76 -9.22
C VAL A 509 15.27 26.77 -8.75
N LEU A 510 15.12 27.87 -9.48
CA LEU A 510 14.17 28.93 -9.17
C LEU A 510 12.95 28.84 -10.11
N SER A 511 11.76 28.72 -9.55
CA SER A 511 10.48 28.67 -10.27
C SER A 511 9.56 29.76 -9.78
N ASP A 512 8.79 30.37 -10.67
CA ASP A 512 7.80 31.40 -10.42
C ASP A 512 6.35 30.93 -10.66
N ARG A 513 6.15 29.60 -10.77
CA ARG A 513 4.84 28.99 -11.08
C ARG A 513 3.71 29.35 -10.12
N THR A 514 4.03 29.73 -8.88
CA THR A 514 3.05 30.11 -7.85
C THR A 514 2.76 31.61 -7.84
N GLY A 515 3.18 32.34 -8.87
CA GLY A 515 3.05 33.80 -8.97
C GLY A 515 4.15 34.57 -8.24
N ARG A 516 5.12 33.87 -7.64
CA ARG A 516 6.31 34.45 -7.02
C ARG A 516 7.49 33.47 -7.07
N PRO A 517 8.76 33.94 -7.04
CA PRO A 517 9.91 33.04 -7.08
C PRO A 517 10.03 32.12 -5.84
N GLU A 518 10.22 30.84 -6.08
CA GLU A 518 10.39 29.78 -5.08
C GLU A 518 11.53 28.85 -5.49
N LEU A 519 12.31 28.39 -4.50
CA LEU A 519 13.46 27.52 -4.74
C LEU A 519 13.10 26.06 -4.55
N HIS A 520 13.48 25.20 -5.49
CA HIS A 520 13.29 23.75 -5.35
C HIS A 520 14.65 23.06 -5.29
N LEU A 521 14.87 22.23 -4.27
CA LEU A 521 16.07 21.43 -4.12
C LEU A 521 15.97 20.19 -5.03
N VAL A 522 16.65 20.25 -6.17
CA VAL A 522 16.60 19.18 -7.19
C VAL A 522 17.77 18.20 -7.09
N ASP A 523 18.81 18.52 -6.32
CA ASP A 523 19.90 17.61 -5.97
C ASP A 523 20.39 17.87 -4.54
N GLY A 524 21.12 16.94 -3.92
CA GLY A 524 21.75 17.14 -2.62
C GLY A 524 20.86 16.83 -1.42
N LEU A 525 19.73 16.14 -1.60
CA LEU A 525 18.87 15.69 -0.49
C LEU A 525 19.53 14.57 0.34
N GLY A 526 19.26 14.56 1.65
CA GLY A 526 19.67 13.52 2.60
C GLY A 526 21.03 13.76 3.26
N ALA A 527 21.35 13.02 4.33
CA ALA A 527 22.64 13.13 5.02
C ALA A 527 23.25 11.74 5.27
N PRO A 528 23.77 11.06 4.23
CA PRO A 528 24.13 9.64 4.28
C PRO A 528 25.31 9.31 5.22
N ALA A 529 26.03 10.31 5.71
CA ALA A 529 27.10 10.13 6.70
C ALA A 529 26.61 10.17 8.15
N ILE A 530 25.32 10.46 8.38
CA ILE A 530 24.72 10.58 9.71
C ILE A 530 23.91 9.31 9.99
N PRO A 531 24.17 8.61 11.10
CA PRO A 531 23.33 7.48 11.52
C PRO A 531 21.89 7.91 11.80
N ASP A 532 20.92 7.05 11.47
CA ASP A 532 19.49 7.36 11.62
C ASP A 532 19.08 7.74 13.06
N TRP A 533 19.69 7.09 14.06
CA TRP A 533 19.42 7.40 15.47
C TRP A 533 19.86 8.82 15.85
N LEU A 534 20.97 9.32 15.30
CA LEU A 534 21.47 10.67 15.56
C LEU A 534 20.66 11.69 14.76
N ALA A 535 20.26 11.34 13.54
CA ALA A 535 19.36 12.15 12.72
C ALA A 535 17.97 12.32 13.36
N ALA A 536 17.54 11.40 14.23
CA ALA A 536 16.30 11.48 14.99
C ALA A 536 16.35 12.47 16.17
N VAL A 537 17.54 12.88 16.64
CA VAL A 537 17.68 13.81 17.78
C VAL A 537 17.38 15.25 17.33
N PRO A 538 16.34 15.91 17.87
CA PRO A 538 15.91 17.24 17.39
C PRO A 538 17.00 18.31 17.47
N GLY A 539 17.71 18.41 18.60
CA GLY A 539 18.77 19.42 18.79
C GLY A 539 19.98 19.21 17.87
N TYR A 540 20.34 17.96 17.57
CA TYR A 540 21.41 17.67 16.61
C TYR A 540 20.98 18.06 15.19
N ARG A 541 19.76 17.66 14.79
CA ARG A 541 19.18 17.95 13.47
C ARG A 541 19.14 19.46 13.22
N GLN A 542 18.66 20.24 14.19
CA GLN A 542 18.60 21.70 14.08
C GLN A 542 20.01 22.29 13.85
N ARG A 543 20.98 21.96 14.72
CA ARG A 543 22.37 22.42 14.59
C ARG A 543 23.00 22.04 13.25
N TYR A 544 22.68 20.84 12.74
CA TYR A 544 23.13 20.39 11.44
C TYR A 544 22.58 21.27 10.31
N ILE A 545 21.27 21.52 10.32
CA ILE A 545 20.57 22.33 9.32
C ILE A 545 21.07 23.77 9.36
N ASP A 546 21.19 24.38 10.53
CA ASP A 546 21.69 25.75 10.68
C ASP A 546 23.10 25.90 10.10
N ARG A 547 23.97 24.91 10.32
CA ARG A 547 25.31 24.88 9.73
C ARG A 547 25.25 24.78 8.20
N LYS A 548 24.31 24.01 7.64
CA LYS A 548 24.12 23.92 6.18
C LYS A 548 23.61 25.23 5.59
N ILE A 549 22.64 25.87 6.25
CA ILE A 549 22.12 27.19 5.85
C ILE A 549 23.22 28.25 5.86
N ARG A 550 24.02 28.33 6.94
CA ARG A 550 25.16 29.27 6.99
C ARG A 550 26.15 29.07 5.85
N ARG A 551 26.51 27.82 5.55
CA ARG A 551 27.41 27.50 4.44
C ARG A 551 26.80 27.82 3.08
N PHE A 552 25.50 27.62 2.93
CA PHE A 552 24.78 27.94 1.70
C PHE A 552 24.77 29.44 1.43
N ARG A 553 24.50 30.27 2.44
CA ARG A 553 24.59 31.74 2.31
C ARG A 553 25.98 32.19 1.88
N LYS A 554 27.04 31.73 2.57
CA LYS A 554 28.43 32.00 2.15
C LYS A 554 28.72 31.55 0.72
N ARG A 555 28.12 30.45 0.29
CA ARG A 555 28.29 29.95 -1.07
C ARG A 555 27.62 30.86 -2.10
N ILE A 556 26.46 31.43 -1.79
CA ILE A 556 25.80 32.44 -2.62
C ILE A 556 26.69 33.67 -2.74
N ASP A 557 27.23 34.17 -1.62
CA ASP A 557 28.11 35.34 -1.60
C ASP A 557 29.36 35.12 -2.47
N TRP A 558 29.93 33.91 -2.46
CA TRP A 558 31.07 33.53 -3.29
C TRP A 558 30.73 33.42 -4.79
N GLU A 559 29.52 32.98 -5.16
CA GLU A 559 29.10 33.04 -6.57
C GLU A 559 28.95 34.49 -7.04
N LEU A 560 28.46 35.39 -6.16
CA LEU A 560 28.29 36.82 -6.45
C LEU A 560 29.61 37.59 -6.54
N SER A 561 30.67 37.14 -5.85
CA SER A 561 32.00 37.76 -5.91
C SER A 561 32.80 37.42 -7.17
N GLY A 562 32.19 36.76 -8.17
CA GLY A 562 32.90 36.29 -9.36
C GLY A 562 33.87 35.15 -9.08
N ARG A 563 33.68 34.41 -7.97
CA ARG A 563 34.52 33.28 -7.53
C ARG A 563 35.97 33.66 -7.19
N HIS A 564 36.22 34.91 -6.80
CA HIS A 564 37.53 35.33 -6.30
C HIS A 564 37.80 34.75 -4.89
N GLY A 565 38.94 34.06 -4.72
CA GLY A 565 39.38 33.40 -3.48
C GLY A 565 39.17 31.87 -3.43
N ASP A 566 39.95 31.15 -2.61
CA ASP A 566 39.80 29.68 -2.44
C ASP A 566 38.53 29.36 -1.63
N TRP A 567 37.64 28.56 -2.22
CA TRP A 567 36.43 28.09 -1.56
C TRP A 567 36.73 27.29 -0.29
N GLN A 568 37.91 26.65 -0.18
CA GLN A 568 38.31 25.94 1.03
C GLN A 568 38.43 26.88 2.23
N ASP A 569 38.90 28.11 2.04
CA ASP A 569 39.02 29.12 3.10
C ASP A 569 37.66 29.66 3.54
N ALA A 570 36.72 29.82 2.60
CA ALA A 570 35.32 30.15 2.91
C ALA A 570 34.56 29.02 3.64
N SER A 571 34.99 27.75 3.45
CA SER A 571 34.36 26.54 4.01
C SER A 571 34.80 26.15 5.43
N ARG A 572 35.95 26.71 5.89
CA ARG A 572 36.55 26.47 7.22
C ARG A 572 35.87 27.26 8.35
N LEU A 573 35.05 28.26 8.02
CA LEU A 573 34.16 28.99 8.94
C LEU A 573 32.74 28.44 8.88
#